data_AF-A0A183GSI1-F1
#
_entry.id   AF-A0A183GSI1-F1
#
_cell.length_a   1.000
_cell.length_b   1.000
_cell.length_c   1.000
_cell.angle_alpha   90.00
_cell.angle_beta   90.00
_cell.angle_gamma   90.00
#
_symmetry.space_group_name_H-M   'P 1'
#
loop_
_entity.id
_entity.type
_entity.pdbx_description
1 polymer ?
#
loop_
_entity_poly.entity_id
_entity_poly.type
_entity_poly.pdbx_seq_one_letter_code
_entity_poly.pdbx_strand_id
1 'polypeptide(L)'
;MQTPTKRDVLDIQKAVKGFGTNERVLIEILASRTNEEIRGIRNTFYTTFDKSLEEAVAADTSGDFRRLLTVLIQANRDEHGLPQFHRAVQVDFVVL
;
A
#
# COMPACT_ATOMS: atom_id res chain seq x y z
N MET A 1 -23.38 2.11 6.06
CA MET A 1 -22.65 2.62 4.88
C MET A 1 -21.31 1.91 4.79
N GLN A 2 -20.87 1.46 3.62
CA GLN A 2 -19.51 0.92 3.47
C GLN A 2 -18.54 2.08 3.35
N THR A 3 -17.48 2.10 4.17
CA THR A 3 -16.39 3.07 4.02
C THR A 3 -15.54 2.71 2.79
N PRO A 4 -14.83 3.67 2.17
CA PRO A 4 -13.93 3.38 1.04
C PRO A 4 -12.96 2.22 1.33
N THR A 5 -12.33 2.24 2.51
CA THR A 5 -11.42 1.17 2.98
C THR A 5 -12.09 -0.20 3.02
N LYS A 6 -13.33 -0.28 3.52
CA LYS A 6 -14.05 -1.56 3.60
C LYS A 6 -14.37 -2.10 2.20
N ARG A 7 -14.68 -1.23 1.24
CA ARG A 7 -14.88 -1.63 -0.15
C ARG A 7 -13.59 -2.17 -0.76
N ASP A 8 -12.48 -1.46 -0.60
CA ASP A 8 -11.17 -1.90 -1.09
C ASP A 8 -10.80 -3.29 -0.54
N VAL A 9 -11.00 -3.51 0.77
CA VAL A 9 -10.77 -4.81 1.42
C VAL A 9 -11.60 -5.94 0.80
N LEU A 10 -12.88 -5.70 0.53
CA LEU A 10 -13.75 -6.69 -0.08
C LEU A 10 -13.37 -6.99 -1.52
N ASP A 11 -12.96 -5.98 -2.29
CA ASP A 11 -12.59 -6.15 -3.69
C ASP A 11 -11.22 -6.83 -3.82
N ILE A 12 -10.27 -6.54 -2.93
CA ILE A 12 -9.02 -7.31 -2.80
C ILE A 12 -9.31 -8.77 -2.45
N GLN A 13 -10.16 -9.04 -1.46
CA GLN A 13 -10.47 -10.41 -1.05
C GLN A 13 -11.09 -11.22 -2.20
N LYS A 14 -11.98 -10.60 -3.00
CA LYS A 14 -12.51 -11.26 -4.19
C LYS A 14 -11.42 -11.53 -5.23
N ALA A 15 -10.47 -10.62 -5.39
CA ALA A 15 -9.37 -10.74 -6.35
C ALA A 15 -8.39 -11.88 -6.03
N VAL A 16 -8.33 -12.36 -4.77
CA VAL A 16 -7.40 -13.41 -4.30
C VAL A 16 -8.06 -14.71 -3.82
N LYS A 17 -9.38 -14.86 -3.97
CA LYS A 17 -10.15 -16.04 -3.49
C LYS A 17 -10.50 -17.05 -4.61
N GLY A 18 -10.15 -16.75 -5.86
CA GLY A 18 -10.59 -17.48 -7.06
C GLY A 18 -9.53 -18.41 -7.67
N PHE A 19 -9.89 -19.05 -8.78
CA PHE A 19 -8.92 -19.77 -9.61
C PHE A 19 -8.21 -18.74 -10.51
N GLY A 20 -6.99 -18.37 -10.13
CA GLY A 20 -6.28 -17.23 -10.70
C GLY A 20 -6.62 -15.92 -9.98
N THR A 21 -5.82 -14.91 -10.26
CA THR A 21 -5.87 -13.61 -9.58
C THR A 21 -6.48 -12.56 -10.50
N ASN A 22 -7.27 -11.63 -9.97
CA ASN A 22 -7.62 -10.42 -10.73
C ASN A 22 -6.53 -9.35 -10.51
N GLU A 23 -5.44 -9.43 -11.27
CA GLU A 23 -4.26 -8.57 -11.09
C GLU A 23 -4.59 -7.09 -11.25
N ARG A 24 -5.53 -6.77 -12.14
CA ARG A 24 -5.95 -5.40 -12.40
C ARG A 24 -6.53 -4.74 -11.16
N VAL A 25 -7.39 -5.43 -10.43
CA VAL A 25 -7.99 -4.91 -9.19
C VAL A 25 -6.93 -4.67 -8.12
N LEU A 26 -5.99 -5.61 -7.97
CA LEU A 26 -4.89 -5.47 -7.02
C LEU A 26 -4.00 -4.26 -7.33
N ILE A 27 -3.62 -4.08 -8.60
CA ILE A 27 -2.82 -2.94 -9.03
C ILE A 27 -3.58 -1.62 -8.87
N GLU A 28 -4.84 -1.57 -9.32
CA GLU A 28 -5.67 -0.37 -9.24
C GLU A 28 -5.81 0.14 -7.81
N ILE A 29 -6.04 -0.75 -6.85
CA ILE A 29 -6.16 -0.37 -5.44
C ILE A 29 -4.78 -0.08 -4.83
N LEU A 30 -3.84 -1.02 -4.92
CA LEU A 30 -2.58 -0.93 -4.17
C LEU A 30 -1.63 0.16 -4.70
N ALA A 31 -1.72 0.51 -5.98
CA ALA A 31 -0.88 1.56 -6.57
C ALA A 31 -1.50 2.96 -6.46
N SER A 32 -2.82 3.09 -6.27
CA SER A 32 -3.49 4.39 -6.23
C SER A 32 -3.74 4.93 -4.82
N ARG A 33 -3.81 4.06 -3.82
CA ARG A 33 -4.04 4.46 -2.43
C ARG A 33 -2.81 5.07 -1.80
N THR A 34 -3.00 6.00 -0.88
CA THR A 34 -1.92 6.57 -0.08
C THR A 34 -1.36 5.54 0.91
N ASN A 35 -0.20 5.81 1.50
CA ASN A 35 0.40 4.95 2.51
C ASN A 35 -0.52 4.82 3.73
N GLU A 36 -1.19 5.91 4.14
CA GLU A 36 -2.16 5.88 5.23
C GLU A 36 -3.36 5.00 4.88
N GLU A 37 -3.90 5.12 3.68
CA GLU A 37 -5.01 4.28 3.20
C GLU A 37 -4.61 2.80 3.12
N ILE A 38 -3.41 2.48 2.61
CA ILE A 38 -2.89 1.10 2.55
C ILE A 38 -2.76 0.52 3.96
N ARG A 39 -2.26 1.28 4.95
CA ARG A 39 -2.20 0.84 6.35
C ARG A 39 -3.61 0.57 6.90
N GLY A 40 -4.57 1.43 6.57
CA GLY A 40 -5.99 1.23 6.90
C GLY A 40 -6.57 -0.04 6.28
N ILE A 41 -6.25 -0.32 5.02
CA ILE A 41 -6.64 -1.54 4.31
C ILE A 41 -6.03 -2.76 5.00
N ARG A 42 -4.73 -2.76 5.32
CA ARG A 42 -4.05 -3.89 6.00
C ARG A 42 -4.72 -4.23 7.33
N ASN A 43 -4.96 -3.22 8.17
CA ASN A 43 -5.62 -3.40 9.47
C ASN A 43 -7.06 -3.92 9.31
N THR A 44 -7.82 -3.32 8.39
CA THR A 44 -9.22 -3.72 8.14
C THR A 44 -9.30 -5.12 7.54
N PHE A 45 -8.37 -5.50 6.67
CA PHE A 45 -8.29 -6.83 6.08
C PHE A 45 -8.02 -7.90 7.15
N TYR A 46 -7.01 -7.67 7.99
CA TYR A 46 -6.67 -8.57 9.10
C TYR A 46 -7.85 -8.77 10.06
N THR A 47 -8.46 -7.68 10.52
CA THR A 47 -9.61 -7.74 11.44
C THR A 47 -10.86 -8.37 10.82
N THR A 48 -10.99 -8.38 9.49
CA THR A 48 -12.16 -8.95 8.78
C THR A 48 -11.97 -10.44 8.48
N PHE A 49 -10.76 -10.89 8.16
CA PHE A 49 -10.49 -12.24 7.64
C PHE A 49 -9.54 -13.08 8.48
N ASP A 50 -8.99 -12.53 9.57
CA ASP A 50 -8.01 -13.19 10.45
C ASP A 50 -6.79 -13.74 9.67
N LYS A 51 -6.39 -13.00 8.64
CA LYS A 51 -5.25 -13.29 7.76
C LYS A 51 -4.66 -11.98 7.29
N SER A 52 -3.34 -11.87 7.23
CA SER A 52 -2.72 -10.64 6.73
C SER A 52 -2.98 -10.46 5.23
N LEU A 53 -3.01 -9.20 4.79
CA LEU A 53 -3.14 -8.86 3.37
C LEU A 53 -1.98 -9.46 2.55
N GLU A 54 -0.78 -9.40 3.11
CA GLU A 54 0.45 -9.94 2.55
C GLU A 54 0.35 -11.45 2.32
N GLU A 55 -0.11 -12.22 3.32
CA GLU A 55 -0.29 -13.67 3.19
C GLU A 55 -1.39 -14.02 2.18
N ALA A 56 -2.46 -13.22 2.10
CA ALA A 56 -3.53 -13.44 1.14
C ALA A 56 -3.03 -13.24 -0.30
N VAL A 57 -2.33 -12.13 -0.56
CA VAL A 57 -1.74 -11.84 -1.87
C VAL A 57 -0.62 -12.81 -2.23
N ALA A 58 0.23 -13.18 -1.28
CA ALA A 58 1.35 -14.10 -1.53
C ALA A 58 0.91 -15.53 -1.85
N ALA A 59 -0.23 -15.96 -1.31
CA ALA A 59 -0.81 -17.28 -1.59
C ALA A 59 -1.33 -17.40 -3.02
N ASP A 60 -1.78 -16.30 -3.62
CA ASP A 60 -2.45 -16.31 -4.93
C ASP A 60 -1.57 -15.75 -6.06
N THR A 61 -0.47 -15.09 -5.73
CA THR A 61 0.47 -14.51 -6.71
C THR A 61 1.87 -15.10 -6.61
N SER A 62 2.67 -14.96 -7.67
CA SER A 62 4.05 -15.46 -7.70
C SER A 62 4.99 -14.54 -8.50
N GLY A 63 6.27 -14.90 -8.53
CA GLY A 63 7.30 -14.20 -9.31
C GLY A 63 7.43 -12.72 -8.98
N ASP A 64 7.75 -11.92 -10.00
CA ASP A 64 7.95 -10.47 -9.86
C ASP A 64 6.65 -9.72 -9.58
N PHE A 65 5.52 -10.25 -10.04
CA PHE A 65 4.22 -9.67 -9.74
C PHE A 65 3.94 -9.68 -8.24
N ARG A 66 4.19 -10.79 -7.54
CA ARG A 66 4.07 -10.85 -6.08
C ARG A 66 5.01 -9.85 -5.38
N ARG A 67 6.25 -9.73 -5.88
CA ARG A 67 7.24 -8.79 -5.30
C ARG A 67 6.74 -7.35 -5.42
N LEU A 68 6.23 -6.96 -6.59
CA LEU A 68 5.64 -5.65 -6.83
C LEU A 68 4.51 -5.36 -5.84
N LEU A 69 3.53 -6.27 -5.72
CA LEU A 69 2.40 -6.08 -4.81
C LEU A 69 2.85 -5.98 -3.35
N THR A 70 3.84 -6.78 -2.95
CA THR A 70 4.41 -6.73 -1.60
C THR A 70 4.99 -5.35 -1.29
N VAL A 71 5.74 -4.75 -2.22
CA VAL A 71 6.29 -3.39 -2.06
C VAL A 71 5.18 -2.35 -1.94
N LEU A 72 4.11 -2.47 -2.73
CA LEU A 72 2.97 -1.54 -2.64
C LEU A 72 2.25 -1.64 -1.29
N ILE A 73 2.08 -2.86 -0.76
CA ILE A 73 1.44 -3.12 0.54
C ILE A 73 2.27 -2.56 1.70
N GLN A 74 3.60 -2.51 1.59
CA GLN A 74 4.46 -1.97 2.65
C GLN A 74 4.22 -0.50 2.97
N ALA A 75 3.57 0.27 2.08
CA ALA A 75 3.17 1.66 2.34
C ALA A 75 4.34 2.57 2.77
N ASN A 76 5.46 2.44 2.04
CA ASN A 76 6.69 3.20 2.23
C ASN A 76 7.00 4.15 1.05
N ARG A 77 5.99 4.52 0.24
CA ARG A 77 6.17 5.46 -0.88
C ARG A 77 6.48 6.85 -0.34
N ASP A 78 7.35 7.60 -1.02
CA ASP A 78 7.46 9.03 -0.72
C ASP A 78 6.22 9.75 -1.27
N GLU A 79 5.42 10.32 -0.38
CA GLU A 79 4.20 11.04 -0.72
C GLU A 79 4.36 12.55 -0.58
N HIS A 80 5.53 13.01 -0.12
CA HIS A 80 5.84 14.42 -0.01
C HIS A 80 6.27 14.94 -1.37
N GLY A 81 5.30 15.36 -2.17
CA GLY A 81 5.48 15.86 -3.54
C GLY A 81 6.20 17.22 -3.66
N LEU A 82 7.12 17.55 -2.77
CA LEU A 82 7.95 18.75 -2.85
C LEU A 82 9.41 18.41 -2.55
N PRO A 83 10.38 18.90 -3.34
CA PRO A 83 11.76 18.91 -2.88
C PRO A 83 11.81 19.75 -1.61
N GLN A 84 12.20 19.12 -0.49
CA GLN A 84 12.45 19.80 0.78
C GLN A 84 13.74 20.64 0.65
N PHE A 85 13.70 21.71 -0.15
CA PHE A 85 14.74 22.73 -0.17
C PHE A 85 14.64 23.60 1.07
N HIS A 86 14.82 23.05 2.27
CA HIS A 86 15.01 23.84 3.50
C HIS A 86 15.73 23.00 4.57
N ARG A 87 17.05 22.87 4.46
CA ARG A 87 18.02 23.18 5.53
C ARG A 87 19.49 23.08 5.07
N ALA A 88 19.88 23.91 4.10
CA ALA A 88 21.30 24.05 3.73
C ALA A 88 21.78 25.51 3.69
N VAL A 89 21.03 26.46 4.26
CA VAL A 89 21.46 27.86 4.35
C VAL A 89 21.07 28.46 5.70
N GLN A 90 21.71 28.01 6.78
CA GLN A 90 21.91 28.81 8.01
C GLN A 90 22.91 28.12 8.95
N VAL A 91 24.18 28.06 8.56
CA VAL A 91 25.32 27.99 9.50
C VAL A 91 26.52 28.49 8.71
N ASP A 92 26.71 29.81 8.71
CA ASP A 92 28.01 30.48 8.50
C ASP A 92 27.81 32.00 8.66
N PHE A 93 27.44 32.42 9.87
CA PHE A 93 27.72 33.79 10.31
C PHE A 93 28.08 33.81 11.79
N VAL A 94 29.20 33.15 12.13
CA VAL A 94 30.12 33.58 13.17
C VAL A 94 31.51 33.10 12.71
N VAL A 95 32.50 33.99 12.78
CA VAL A 95 33.89 33.88 12.30
C VAL A 95 34.11 34.36 10.85
N LEU A 96 34.05 35.68 10.67
CA LEU A 96 35.22 36.53 10.36
C LEU A 96 34.93 37.98 10.78
#